data_AF-A0A560EBM7-F1
#
_entry.id   AF-A0A560EBM7-F1
#
_cell.length_a   1.000
_cell.length_b   1.000
_cell.length_c   1.000
_cell.angle_alpha   90.00
_cell.angle_beta   90.00
_cell.angle_gamma   90.00
#
_symmetry.space_group_name_H-M   'P 1'
#
loop_
_entity.id
_entity.type
_entity.pdbx_description
1 polymer ?
#
loop_
_entity_poly.entity_id
_entity_poly.type
_entity_poly.pdbx_seq_one_letter_code
_entity_poly.pdbx_strand_id
1 'polypeptide(L)'
;MLLLVLLPLLPEILILAVSAYAAAVGCQADAGFACAVGPPSASGVIRAALKVAYAVGTKFADDNIVIAWLVGCFLVITLGWSRLASRLLLAFGVTLIFAVLPYFGPILAIGHLVNPKCRPNEGGVPPECTIYGGDVGSAAHNAVRLGWKFFYGAPVAFVAFVLFVIFAVAAHLISRRRAVAREQDAPLA
;
A
#
# COMPACT_ATOMS: atom_id res chain seq x y z
N MET A 1 -12.43 -7.77 -0.41
CA MET A 1 -11.87 -6.66 0.41
C MET A 1 -10.45 -6.97 0.84
N LEU A 2 -10.23 -7.94 1.74
CA LEU A 2 -8.90 -8.23 2.28
C LEU A 2 -7.84 -8.52 1.19
N LEU A 3 -8.18 -9.37 0.21
CA LEU A 3 -7.27 -9.71 -0.90
C LEU A 3 -6.88 -8.49 -1.76
N LEU A 4 -7.84 -7.62 -2.07
CA LEU A 4 -7.62 -6.37 -2.84
C LEU A 4 -6.70 -5.41 -2.09
N VAL A 5 -6.76 -5.41 -0.76
CA VAL A 5 -5.91 -4.57 0.08
C VAL A 5 -4.53 -5.21 0.28
N LEU A 6 -4.44 -6.54 0.37
CA LEU A 6 -3.18 -7.26 0.61
C LEU A 6 -2.29 -7.40 -0.63
N LEU A 7 -2.87 -7.46 -1.83
CA LEU A 7 -2.10 -7.67 -3.06
C LEU A 7 -1.00 -6.63 -3.31
N PRO A 8 -1.26 -5.30 -3.13
CA PRO A 8 -0.22 -4.27 -3.25
C PRO A 8 0.82 -4.32 -2.12
N LEU A 9 0.48 -4.91 -0.97
CA LEU A 9 1.35 -5.06 0.21
C LEU A 9 2.23 -6.32 0.18
N LEU A 10 2.04 -7.18 -0.82
CA LEU A 10 2.73 -8.46 -0.90
C LEU A 10 4.26 -8.32 -0.83
N PRO A 11 4.89 -7.34 -1.52
CA PRO A 11 6.34 -7.15 -1.44
C PRO A 11 6.83 -6.85 -0.02
N GLU A 12 6.13 -6.01 0.73
CA GLU A 12 6.47 -5.61 2.10
C GLU A 12 6.33 -6.78 3.06
N ILE A 13 5.25 -7.57 2.94
CA ILE A 13 5.05 -8.80 3.72
C ILE A 13 6.20 -9.78 3.46
N LEU A 14 6.65 -9.90 2.22
CA LEU A 14 7.76 -10.77 1.84
C LEU A 14 9.08 -10.31 2.48
N ILE A 15 9.37 -9.01 2.50
CA ILE A 15 10.57 -8.45 3.16
C ILE A 15 10.54 -8.73 4.67
N LEU A 16 9.39 -8.53 5.32
CA LEU A 16 9.23 -8.81 6.75
C LEU A 16 9.38 -10.31 7.06
N ALA A 17 8.78 -11.18 6.25
CA ALA A 17 8.88 -12.63 6.44
C ALA A 17 10.31 -13.14 6.27
N VAL A 18 11.01 -12.67 5.23
CA VAL A 18 12.41 -13.08 4.95
C VAL A 18 13.36 -12.54 6.01
N SER A 19 13.16 -11.30 6.48
CA SER A 19 13.98 -10.73 7.55
C SER A 19 13.75 -11.42 8.90
N ALA A 20 12.50 -11.74 9.24
CA ALA A 20 12.19 -12.53 10.43
C ALA A 20 12.81 -13.94 10.37
N TYR A 21 12.73 -14.60 9.21
CA TYR A 21 13.35 -15.91 9.01
C TYR A 21 14.88 -15.84 9.11
N ALA A 22 15.52 -14.85 8.45
CA ALA A 22 16.96 -14.66 8.53
C ALA A 22 17.42 -14.38 9.98
N ALA A 23 16.67 -13.58 10.73
CA ALA A 23 16.94 -13.34 12.15
C ALA A 23 16.82 -14.62 12.98
N ALA A 24 15.81 -15.47 12.72
CA ALA A 24 15.64 -16.76 13.40
C ALA A 24 16.78 -17.76 13.12
N VAL A 25 17.40 -17.69 11.94
CA VAL A 25 18.58 -18.51 11.57
C VAL A 25 19.90 -17.90 12.09
N GLY A 26 19.84 -16.74 12.78
CA GLY A 26 21.01 -16.09 13.38
C GLY A 26 21.78 -15.16 12.45
N CYS A 27 21.20 -14.78 11.31
CA CYS A 27 21.80 -13.80 10.40
C CYS A 27 21.78 -12.39 11.00
N GLN A 28 22.94 -11.72 11.02
CA GLN A 28 23.00 -10.30 11.33
C GLN A 28 22.89 -9.46 10.06
N ALA A 29 22.11 -8.37 10.11
CA ALA A 29 21.93 -7.45 8.99
C ALA A 29 23.22 -6.69 8.61
N ASP A 30 24.14 -6.52 9.57
CA ASP A 30 25.45 -5.85 9.40
C ASP A 30 26.62 -6.83 9.21
N ALA A 31 26.34 -8.12 9.04
CA ALA A 31 27.39 -9.09 8.76
C ALA A 31 28.03 -8.79 7.39
N GLY A 32 29.35 -8.60 7.37
CA GLY A 32 30.12 -8.41 6.13
C GLY A 32 30.15 -9.64 5.21
N PHE A 33 29.65 -10.79 5.68
CA PHE A 33 29.52 -12.04 4.92
C PHE A 33 28.07 -12.32 4.58
N ALA A 34 27.81 -12.78 3.36
CA ALA A 34 26.46 -13.08 2.89
C ALA A 34 25.82 -14.19 3.73
N CYS A 35 24.70 -13.88 4.39
CA CYS A 35 23.96 -14.93 5.08
C CYS A 35 23.26 -15.80 4.03
N ALA A 36 23.84 -16.98 3.76
CA ALA A 36 23.31 -17.93 2.79
C ALA A 36 22.14 -18.72 3.39
N VAL A 37 21.01 -18.04 3.56
CA VAL A 37 19.75 -18.69 3.94
C VAL A 37 19.15 -19.38 2.72
N GLY A 38 19.77 -20.48 2.28
CA GLY A 38 19.37 -21.26 1.10
C GLY A 38 19.39 -20.49 -0.24
N PRO A 39 19.27 -21.17 -1.40
CA PRO A 39 18.93 -20.52 -2.66
C PRO A 39 17.40 -20.36 -2.74
N PRO A 40 16.86 -19.15 -2.99
CA PRO A 40 17.53 -17.86 -3.19
C PRO A 40 17.99 -17.18 -1.89
N SER A 41 19.11 -16.43 -1.95
CA SER A 41 19.63 -15.70 -0.79
C SER A 41 18.65 -14.64 -0.28
N ALA A 42 18.60 -14.44 1.04
CA ALA A 42 17.70 -13.46 1.68
C ALA A 42 17.87 -12.04 1.08
N SER A 43 19.10 -11.63 0.81
CA SER A 43 19.41 -10.35 0.15
C SER A 43 18.88 -10.26 -1.28
N GLY A 44 18.95 -11.36 -2.05
CA GLY A 44 18.37 -11.44 -3.39
C GLY A 44 16.85 -11.32 -3.38
N VAL A 45 16.19 -11.98 -2.43
CA VAL A 45 14.74 -11.92 -2.25
C VAL A 45 14.30 -10.50 -1.85
N ILE A 46 14.99 -9.87 -0.89
CA ILE A 46 14.73 -8.48 -0.48
C ILE A 46 14.93 -7.52 -1.66
N ARG A 47 16.01 -7.69 -2.44
CA ARG A 47 16.26 -6.86 -3.63
C ARG A 47 15.13 -7.01 -4.67
N ALA A 48 14.68 -8.23 -4.92
CA ALA A 48 13.59 -8.50 -5.87
C ALA A 48 12.28 -7.90 -5.37
N ALA A 49 11.94 -8.11 -4.09
CA ALA A 49 10.76 -7.55 -3.46
C ALA A 49 10.76 -6.02 -3.54
N LEU A 50 11.87 -5.36 -3.23
CA LEU A 50 11.99 -3.90 -3.34
C LEU A 50 11.83 -3.40 -4.79
N LYS A 51 12.37 -4.11 -5.77
CA LYS A 51 12.18 -3.76 -7.20
C LYS A 51 10.72 -3.86 -7.61
N VAL A 52 10.03 -4.92 -7.17
CA VAL A 52 8.60 -5.11 -7.44
C VAL A 52 7.78 -4.05 -6.72
N ALA A 53 8.06 -3.77 -5.45
CA ALA A 53 7.37 -2.74 -4.67
C ALA A 53 7.54 -1.36 -5.31
N TYR A 54 8.75 -1.04 -5.78
CA TYR A 54 9.00 0.18 -6.54
C TYR A 54 8.19 0.21 -7.84
N ALA A 55 8.22 -0.86 -8.65
CA ALA A 55 7.47 -0.91 -9.91
C ALA A 55 5.95 -0.79 -9.69
N VAL A 56 5.41 -1.42 -8.66
CA VAL A 56 4.00 -1.29 -8.28
C VAL A 56 3.73 0.14 -7.83
N GLY A 57 4.50 0.69 -6.90
CA GLY A 57 4.30 2.05 -6.40
C GLY A 57 4.44 3.13 -7.47
N THR A 58 5.38 2.99 -8.42
CA THR A 58 5.50 3.93 -9.54
C THR A 58 4.31 3.83 -10.47
N LYS A 59 3.79 2.63 -10.74
CA LYS A 59 2.57 2.45 -11.53
C LYS A 59 1.32 2.98 -10.84
N PHE A 60 1.27 2.88 -9.51
CA PHE A 60 0.22 3.51 -8.71
C PHE A 60 0.26 5.04 -8.80
N ALA A 61 1.46 5.63 -8.82
CA ALA A 61 1.66 7.08 -8.91
C ALA A 61 1.50 7.64 -10.33
N ASP A 62 2.15 7.04 -11.32
CA ASP A 62 2.32 7.59 -12.67
C ASP A 62 1.12 7.22 -13.57
N ASP A 63 0.66 5.97 -13.49
CA ASP A 63 -0.44 5.47 -14.35
C ASP A 63 -1.80 5.60 -13.67
N ASN A 64 -1.86 6.19 -12.47
CA ASN A 64 -3.09 6.35 -11.67
C ASN A 64 -3.88 5.05 -11.48
N ILE A 65 -3.21 3.89 -11.48
CA ILE A 65 -3.84 2.57 -11.24
C ILE A 65 -4.58 2.56 -9.89
N VAL A 66 -4.13 3.40 -8.94
CA VAL A 66 -4.80 3.64 -7.66
C VAL A 66 -6.29 3.95 -7.84
N ILE A 67 -6.69 4.67 -8.89
CA ILE A 67 -8.10 5.01 -9.14
C ILE A 67 -8.89 3.75 -9.50
N ALA A 68 -8.42 2.95 -10.45
CA ALA A 68 -9.10 1.72 -10.85
C ALA A 68 -9.23 0.75 -9.67
N TRP A 69 -8.20 0.68 -8.83
CA TRP A 69 -8.19 -0.14 -7.63
C TRP A 69 -9.16 0.37 -6.55
N LEU A 70 -9.19 1.68 -6.32
CA LEU A 70 -10.13 2.33 -5.39
C LEU A 70 -11.57 2.16 -5.86
N VAL A 71 -11.85 2.31 -7.16
CA VAL A 71 -13.17 2.06 -7.74
C VAL A 71 -13.60 0.62 -7.50
N GLY A 72 -12.74 -0.37 -7.76
CA GLY A 72 -13.02 -1.77 -7.45
C GLY A 72 -13.31 -2.01 -5.97
N CYS A 73 -12.56 -1.35 -5.08
CA CYS A 73 -12.82 -1.43 -3.65
C CYS A 73 -14.16 -0.79 -3.27
N PHE A 74 -14.44 0.40 -3.79
CA PHE A 74 -15.70 1.12 -3.54
C PHE A 74 -16.91 0.31 -4.00
N LEU A 75 -16.85 -0.34 -5.17
CA LEU A 75 -17.91 -1.23 -5.66
C LEU A 75 -18.16 -2.41 -4.71
N VAL A 76 -17.12 -3.04 -4.19
CA VAL A 76 -17.30 -4.15 -3.24
C VAL A 76 -17.86 -3.62 -1.89
N ILE A 77 -17.46 -2.43 -1.45
CA ILE A 77 -18.03 -1.78 -0.26
C ILE A 77 -19.51 -1.44 -0.48
N THR A 78 -19.88 -0.95 -1.67
CA THR A 78 -21.27 -0.58 -1.97
C THR A 78 -22.19 -1.79 -2.02
N LEU A 79 -21.69 -2.93 -2.53
CA LEU A 79 -22.44 -4.18 -2.63
C LEU A 79 -22.52 -4.94 -1.29
N GLY A 80 -21.47 -4.89 -0.48
CA GLY A 80 -21.38 -5.71 0.74
C GLY A 80 -22.01 -5.09 2.00
N TRP A 81 -22.20 -3.77 2.05
CA TRP A 81 -22.62 -3.08 3.29
C TRP A 81 -23.89 -2.25 3.10
N SER A 82 -24.85 -2.42 4.01
CA SER A 82 -26.13 -1.69 3.97
C SER A 82 -26.06 -0.30 4.61
N ARG A 83 -25.27 -0.15 5.70
CA ARG A 83 -25.19 1.11 6.46
C ARG A 83 -24.23 2.11 5.79
N LEU A 84 -24.73 3.30 5.48
CA LEU A 84 -23.95 4.39 4.87
C LEU A 84 -22.70 4.73 5.69
N ALA A 85 -22.84 4.89 7.02
CA ALA A 85 -21.72 5.22 7.90
C ALA A 85 -20.60 4.18 7.82
N SER A 86 -20.94 2.88 7.80
CA SER A 86 -19.96 1.80 7.67
C SER A 86 -19.28 1.82 6.30
N ARG A 87 -20.01 2.11 5.22
CA ARG A 87 -19.44 2.23 3.87
C ARG A 87 -18.44 3.37 3.78
N LEU A 88 -18.78 4.55 4.32
CA LEU A 88 -17.90 5.72 4.32
C LEU A 88 -16.64 5.47 5.15
N LEU A 89 -16.78 4.83 6.32
CA LEU A 89 -15.65 4.54 7.19
C LEU A 89 -14.70 3.49 6.57
N LEU A 90 -15.25 2.45 5.94
CA LEU A 90 -14.46 1.48 5.18
C LEU A 90 -13.77 2.13 3.97
N ALA A 91 -14.50 2.96 3.21
CA ALA A 91 -13.94 3.65 2.06
C ALA A 91 -12.81 4.59 2.49
N PHE A 92 -12.97 5.31 3.59
CA PHE A 92 -11.93 6.18 4.15
C PHE A 92 -10.69 5.39 4.57
N GLY A 93 -10.87 4.27 5.28
CA GLY A 93 -9.77 3.40 5.67
C GLY A 93 -9.00 2.85 4.46
N VAL A 94 -9.73 2.38 3.44
CA VAL A 94 -9.12 1.90 2.19
C VAL A 94 -8.36 3.03 1.49
N THR A 95 -8.96 4.23 1.38
CA THR A 95 -8.28 5.39 0.80
C THR A 95 -7.00 5.74 1.55
N LEU A 96 -7.01 5.78 2.88
CA LEU A 96 -5.79 6.04 3.66
C LEU A 96 -4.70 5.00 3.40
N ILE A 97 -5.06 3.72 3.34
CA ILE A 97 -4.12 2.66 3.01
C ILE A 97 -3.50 2.91 1.64
N PHE A 98 -4.32 3.13 0.60
CA PHE A 98 -3.81 3.35 -0.76
C PHE A 98 -3.10 4.69 -0.95
N ALA A 99 -3.41 5.71 -0.15
CA ALA A 99 -2.76 7.01 -0.20
C ALA A 99 -1.39 7.02 0.48
N VAL A 100 -1.11 6.09 1.39
CA VAL A 100 0.11 6.10 2.21
C VAL A 100 0.99 4.88 1.93
N LEU A 101 0.43 3.67 2.02
CA LEU A 101 1.22 2.44 2.02
C LEU A 101 2.03 2.19 0.74
N PRO A 102 1.51 2.41 -0.48
CA PRO A 102 2.30 2.19 -1.69
C PRO A 102 3.53 3.09 -1.79
N TYR A 103 3.57 4.21 -1.07
CA TYR A 103 4.67 5.19 -1.13
C TYR A 103 5.67 5.00 0.01
N PHE A 104 5.18 4.66 1.21
CA PHE A 104 6.01 4.52 2.41
C PHE A 104 6.29 3.08 2.81
N GLY A 105 5.48 2.12 2.35
CA GLY A 105 5.59 0.70 2.66
C GLY A 105 7.00 0.14 2.45
N PRO A 106 7.63 0.38 1.28
CA PRO A 106 8.98 -0.11 1.02
C PRO A 106 10.03 0.46 1.99
N ILE A 107 9.93 1.74 2.36
CA ILE A 107 10.84 2.40 3.31
C ILE A 107 10.62 1.83 4.72
N LEU A 108 9.37 1.66 5.14
CA LEU A 108 9.02 1.08 6.44
C LEU A 108 9.48 -0.37 6.56
N ALA A 109 9.36 -1.15 5.48
CA ALA A 109 9.74 -2.55 5.45
C ALA A 109 11.26 -2.78 5.50
N ILE A 110 12.08 -1.78 5.16
CA ILE A 110 13.54 -1.86 5.29
C ILE A 110 14.09 -1.06 6.47
N GLY A 111 13.24 -0.31 7.17
CA GLY A 111 13.65 0.59 8.25
C GLY A 111 14.32 -0.12 9.43
N HIS A 112 14.01 -1.39 9.68
CA HIS A 112 14.67 -2.21 10.71
C HIS A 112 15.97 -2.86 10.25
N LEU A 113 16.30 -2.79 8.95
CA LEU A 113 17.50 -3.37 8.34
C LEU A 113 18.59 -2.33 8.08
N VAL A 114 18.45 -1.14 8.68
CA VAL A 114 19.41 -0.03 8.59
C VAL A 114 20.73 -0.45 9.24
N ASN A 115 21.83 -0.23 8.52
CA ASN A 115 23.18 -0.49 9.03
C ASN A 115 24.10 0.70 8.68
N PRO A 116 25.34 0.76 9.20
CA PRO A 116 26.26 1.87 8.94
C PRO A 116 26.53 2.11 7.45
N LYS A 117 26.40 1.06 6.63
CA LYS A 117 26.59 1.09 5.17
C LYS A 117 25.30 1.37 4.39
N CYS A 118 24.14 1.44 5.05
CA CYS A 118 22.85 1.64 4.43
C CYS A 118 21.95 2.46 5.33
N ARG A 119 21.95 3.77 5.08
CA ARG A 119 21.14 4.76 5.81
C ARG A 119 20.09 5.40 4.90
N PRO A 120 18.99 4.69 4.58
CA PRO A 120 17.94 5.19 3.69
C PRO A 120 17.28 6.49 4.17
N ASN A 121 17.34 6.80 5.47
CA ASN A 121 16.69 7.96 6.06
C ASN A 121 17.57 9.24 6.10
N GLU A 122 18.86 9.17 5.75
CA GLU A 122 19.82 10.29 5.89
C GLU A 122 20.12 11.01 4.55
N GLY A 123 19.19 10.99 3.59
CA GLY A 123 19.33 11.79 2.36
C GLY A 123 20.17 11.16 1.25
N GLY A 124 20.56 9.90 1.39
CA GLY A 124 21.20 9.14 0.32
C GLY A 124 21.51 7.71 0.74
N VAL A 125 21.02 6.73 -0.01
CA VAL A 125 21.53 5.35 0.08
C VAL A 125 22.84 5.30 -0.69
N PRO A 126 24.01 5.12 -0.04
CA PRO A 126 25.28 4.95 -0.74
C PRO A 126 25.19 3.73 -1.68
N PRO A 127 25.96 3.72 -2.79
CA PRO A 127 25.89 2.65 -3.79
C PRO A 127 26.22 1.27 -3.21
N GLU A 128 26.93 1.22 -2.08
CA GLU A 128 27.32 0.00 -1.36
C GLU A 128 26.40 -0.34 -0.17
N CYS A 129 25.10 -0.08 -0.29
CA CYS A 129 24.13 -0.53 0.70
C CYS A 129 23.98 -2.06 0.62
N THR A 130 24.48 -2.72 1.65
CA THR A 130 24.49 -4.18 1.79
C THR A 130 23.58 -4.60 2.94
N ILE A 131 22.72 -5.59 2.71
CA ILE A 131 21.87 -6.21 3.74
C ILE A 131 22.14 -7.71 3.69
N TYR A 132 22.40 -8.32 4.85
CA TYR A 132 22.80 -9.73 4.96
C TYR A 132 23.93 -10.09 3.98
N GLY A 133 24.92 -9.19 3.84
CA GLY A 133 26.10 -9.33 2.98
C GLY A 133 25.85 -9.30 1.46
N GLY A 134 24.65 -8.92 0.99
CA GLY A 134 24.36 -8.72 -0.45
C GLY A 134 23.97 -7.28 -0.78
N ASP A 135 24.31 -6.81 -1.99
CA ASP A 135 23.97 -5.47 -2.48
C ASP A 135 22.48 -5.30 -2.79
N VAL A 136 21.87 -4.32 -2.11
CA VAL A 136 20.48 -3.87 -2.31
C VAL A 136 20.40 -2.37 -2.62
N GLY A 137 21.52 -1.66 -2.76
CA GLY A 137 21.57 -0.20 -2.70
C GLY A 137 20.75 0.50 -3.77
N SER A 138 20.76 0.01 -5.00
CA SER A 138 19.93 0.56 -6.08
C SER A 138 18.44 0.41 -5.81
N ALA A 139 18.00 -0.69 -5.18
CA ALA A 139 16.61 -0.93 -4.87
C ALA A 139 16.15 -0.12 -3.64
N ALA A 140 17.00 -0.03 -2.61
CA ALA A 140 16.75 0.81 -1.44
C ALA A 140 16.70 2.30 -1.80
N HIS A 141 17.58 2.78 -2.68
CA HIS A 141 17.54 4.17 -3.17
C HIS A 141 16.21 4.48 -3.89
N ASN A 142 15.74 3.54 -4.71
CA ASN A 142 14.46 3.68 -5.42
C ASN A 142 13.26 3.70 -4.44
N ALA A 143 13.30 2.92 -3.37
CA ALA A 143 12.28 2.94 -2.32
C ALA A 143 12.19 4.33 -1.64
N VAL A 144 13.32 4.97 -1.35
CA VAL A 144 13.34 6.33 -0.78
C VAL A 144 12.74 7.35 -1.76
N ARG A 145 13.10 7.27 -3.06
CA ARG A 145 12.53 8.13 -4.10
C ARG A 145 11.02 7.95 -4.25
N LEU A 146 10.51 6.75 -4.00
CA LEU A 146 9.08 6.47 -4.09
C LEU A 146 8.26 7.28 -3.06
N GLY A 147 8.82 7.55 -1.89
CA GLY A 147 8.20 8.41 -0.87
C GLY A 147 7.89 9.82 -1.40
N TRP A 148 8.69 10.37 -2.31
CA TRP A 148 8.42 11.67 -2.93
C TRP A 148 7.20 11.65 -3.84
N LYS A 149 6.84 10.49 -4.39
CA LYS A 149 5.64 10.34 -5.21
C LYS A 149 4.34 10.44 -4.40
N PHE A 150 4.42 10.36 -3.08
CA PHE A 150 3.28 10.62 -2.18
C PHE A 150 2.59 11.95 -2.49
N PHE A 151 3.36 13.02 -2.74
CA PHE A 151 2.81 14.35 -3.01
C PHE A 151 1.98 14.42 -4.29
N TYR A 152 2.13 13.46 -5.20
CA TYR A 152 1.34 13.36 -6.42
C TYR A 152 0.19 12.34 -6.28
N GLY A 153 0.49 11.17 -5.74
CA GLY A 153 -0.48 10.07 -5.68
C GLY A 153 -1.51 10.18 -4.56
N ALA A 154 -1.14 10.69 -3.39
CA ALA A 154 -2.07 10.82 -2.26
C ALA A 154 -3.21 11.81 -2.56
N PRO A 155 -2.97 13.02 -3.12
CA PRO A 155 -4.05 13.90 -3.52
C PRO A 155 -5.06 13.24 -4.48
N VAL A 156 -4.59 12.45 -5.44
CA VAL A 156 -5.45 11.72 -6.38
C VAL A 156 -6.37 10.73 -5.64
N ALA A 157 -5.82 9.96 -4.70
CA ALA A 157 -6.59 9.04 -3.88
C ALA A 157 -7.67 9.76 -3.04
N PHE A 158 -7.33 10.92 -2.46
CA PHE A 158 -8.30 11.74 -1.71
C PHE A 158 -9.39 12.33 -2.60
N VAL A 159 -9.06 12.81 -3.80
CA VAL A 159 -10.06 13.29 -4.77
C VAL A 159 -11.04 12.17 -5.13
N ALA A 160 -10.54 10.96 -5.41
CA ALA A 160 -11.39 9.80 -5.70
C ALA A 160 -12.33 9.46 -4.52
N PHE A 161 -11.84 9.57 -3.29
CA PHE A 161 -12.67 9.38 -2.09
C PHE A 161 -13.76 10.45 -1.96
N VAL A 162 -13.43 11.74 -2.16
CA VAL A 162 -14.42 12.83 -2.09
C VAL A 162 -15.53 12.61 -3.12
N LEU A 163 -15.17 12.23 -4.35
CA LEU A 163 -16.15 11.89 -5.38
C LEU A 163 -17.04 10.72 -4.93
N PHE A 164 -16.46 9.66 -4.37
CA PHE A 164 -17.24 8.54 -3.83
C PHE A 164 -18.20 8.96 -2.72
N VAL A 165 -17.78 9.82 -1.79
CA VAL A 165 -18.64 10.35 -0.72
C VAL A 165 -19.84 11.09 -1.33
N ILE A 166 -19.60 11.97 -2.30
CA ILE A 166 -20.65 12.73 -2.98
C ILE A 166 -21.64 11.76 -3.64
N PHE A 167 -21.16 10.77 -4.39
CA PHE A 167 -22.02 9.77 -5.04
C PHE A 167 -22.81 8.93 -4.03
N ALA A 168 -22.17 8.46 -2.97
CA ALA A 168 -22.81 7.63 -1.95
C ALA A 168 -23.90 8.40 -1.19
N VAL A 169 -23.62 9.66 -0.82
CA VAL A 169 -24.59 10.53 -0.14
C VAL A 169 -25.74 10.89 -1.09
N ALA A 170 -25.45 11.28 -2.33
CA ALA A 170 -26.48 11.60 -3.32
C ALA A 170 -27.40 10.40 -3.58
N ALA A 171 -26.84 9.21 -3.77
CA ALA A 171 -27.62 7.98 -3.93
C ALA A 171 -28.49 7.68 -2.70
N HIS A 172 -27.95 7.90 -1.49
CA HIS A 172 -28.73 7.72 -0.26
C HIS A 172 -29.89 8.71 -0.15
N LEU A 173 -29.65 10.00 -0.44
CA LEU A 173 -30.69 11.04 -0.42
C LEU A 173 -31.78 10.76 -1.47
N ILE A 174 -31.40 10.35 -2.68
CA ILE A 174 -32.36 9.97 -3.74
C ILE A 174 -33.17 8.75 -3.30
N SER A 175 -32.54 7.74 -2.71
CA SER A 175 -33.24 6.54 -2.21
C SER A 175 -34.25 6.88 -1.12
N ARG A 176 -33.90 7.76 -0.18
CA ARG A 176 -34.81 8.25 0.87
C ARG A 176 -35.96 9.04 0.28
N ARG A 177 -35.70 9.97 -0.64
CA ARG A 177 -36.77 10.74 -1.32
C ARG A 177 -37.76 9.84 -2.05
N ARG A 178 -37.26 8.79 -2.73
CA ARG A 178 -38.11 7.81 -3.42
C ARG A 178 -38.93 6.96 -2.44
N ALA A 179 -38.38 6.61 -1.28
CA ALA A 179 -39.13 5.88 -0.26
C ALA A 179 -40.29 6.73 0.31
N VAL A 180 -40.01 8.00 0.65
CA VAL A 180 -41.04 8.94 1.15
C VAL A 180 -42.11 9.21 0.09
N ALA A 181 -41.74 9.43 -1.17
CA ALA A 181 -42.70 9.62 -2.26
C ALA A 181 -43.62 8.40 -2.45
N ARG A 182 -43.08 7.17 -2.30
CA ARG A 182 -43.89 5.94 -2.38
C ARG A 182 -44.84 5.75 -1.20
N GLU A 183 -44.50 6.24 -0.01
CA GLU A 183 -45.40 6.23 1.15
C GLU A 183 -46.56 7.23 0.97
N GLN A 184 -46.34 8.35 0.28
CA GLN A 184 -47.39 9.34 0.00
C GLN A 184 -48.39 8.88 -1.07
N ASP A 185 -47.94 8.07 -2.04
CA ASP A 185 -48.79 7.47 -3.09
C ASP A 185 -49.45 6.15 -2.65
N ALA A 186 -49.19 5.66 -1.44
CA ALA A 186 -49.84 4.45 -0.93
C ALA A 186 -51.31 4.78 -0.58
N PRO A 187 -52.30 4.16 -1.27
CA PRO A 187 -53.71 4.45 -1.00
C PRO A 187 -54.05 4.08 0.45
N LEU A 188 -54.73 4.99 1.15
CA LEU A 188 -55.32 4.75 2.47
C LEU A 188 -56.27 3.54 2.36
N ALA A 189 -55.84 2.41 2.89
CA ALA A 189 -56.67 1.21 3.07
C ALA A 189 -57.57 1.35 4.30
#